data_AF-A0A6P0WIR0-F1
#
_entry.id   AF-A0A6P0WIR0-F1
#
_cell.length_a   1.000
_cell.length_b   1.000
_cell.length_c   1.000
_cell.angle_alpha   90.00
_cell.angle_beta   90.00
_cell.angle_gamma   90.00
#
_symmetry.space_group_name_H-M   'P 1'
#
loop_
_entity.id
_entity.type
_entity.pdbx_description
1 polymer ?
#
loop_
_entity_poly.entity_id
_entity_poly.type
_entity_poly.pdbx_seq_one_letter_code
_entity_poly.pdbx_strand_id
1 'polypeptide(L)'
;MSESLQYKSEAFAAIHESMEALHQIDAITQQTMGEFDETCLTPIESLSPQDIRALRERENASLPVFARYLNVSLHQVSDWESGVKKPGGAALRLLTLVKKKGLQAIA
;
A
#
# COMPACT_ATOMS: atom_id res chain seq x y z
N MET A 1 -18.21 18.19 2.28
CA MET A 1 -17.77 17.87 0.91
C MET A 1 -16.54 17.00 1.08
N SER A 2 -16.75 15.68 1.07
CA SER A 2 -15.71 14.69 1.35
C SER A 2 -14.69 14.68 0.22
N GLU A 3 -13.41 14.74 0.60
CA GLU A 3 -12.29 14.50 -0.31
C GLU A 3 -12.50 13.16 -1.02
N SER A 4 -12.27 13.13 -2.32
CA SER A 4 -12.49 11.96 -3.16
C SER A 4 -11.63 10.78 -2.69
N LEU A 5 -12.22 9.86 -1.93
CA LEU A 5 -11.63 8.57 -1.64
C LEU A 5 -11.35 7.87 -2.98
N GLN A 6 -10.08 7.59 -3.27
CA GLN A 6 -9.69 6.88 -4.49
C GLN A 6 -10.09 5.40 -4.34
N TYR A 7 -11.29 5.05 -4.79
CA TYR A 7 -11.78 3.66 -4.76
C TYR A 7 -11.03 2.78 -5.77
N LYS A 8 -10.91 1.48 -5.44
CA LYS A 8 -10.25 0.48 -6.30
C LYS A 8 -10.97 0.24 -7.63
N SER A 9 -12.29 0.45 -7.67
CA SER A 9 -13.15 0.36 -8.85
C SER A 9 -14.51 1.04 -8.59
N GLU A 10 -15.29 1.30 -9.65
CA GLU A 10 -16.67 1.81 -9.53
C GLU A 10 -17.56 0.85 -8.71
N ALA A 11 -17.40 -0.46 -8.89
CA ALA A 11 -18.13 -1.45 -8.09
C ALA A 11 -17.80 -1.33 -6.60
N PHE A 12 -16.53 -1.13 -6.24
CA PHE A 12 -16.15 -0.92 -4.84
C PHE A 12 -16.70 0.39 -4.28
N ALA A 13 -16.77 1.44 -5.09
CA ALA A 13 -17.39 2.71 -4.68
C ALA A 13 -18.88 2.53 -4.36
N ALA A 14 -19.64 1.85 -5.24
CA ALA A 14 -21.07 1.60 -5.04
C ALA A 14 -21.35 0.72 -3.80
N ILE A 15 -20.50 -0.28 -3.53
CA ILE A 15 -20.62 -1.12 -2.33
C ILE A 15 -20.30 -0.30 -1.07
N HIS A 16 -19.25 0.53 -1.10
CA HIS A 16 -18.89 1.38 0.04
C HIS A 16 -19.99 2.40 0.36
N GLU A 17 -20.57 3.05 -0.65
CA GLU A 17 -21.72 3.94 -0.49
C GLU A 17 -22.93 3.22 0.13
N SER A 18 -23.19 1.98 -0.28
CA SER A 18 -24.25 1.16 0.31
C SER A 18 -23.99 0.83 1.79
N MET A 19 -22.73 0.52 2.13
CA MET A 19 -22.31 0.26 3.51
C MET A 19 -22.43 1.52 4.39
N GLU A 20 -22.03 2.68 3.86
CA GLU A 20 -22.22 3.97 4.55
C GLU A 20 -23.70 4.26 4.80
N ALA A 21 -24.57 4.04 3.81
CA ALA A 21 -26.02 4.24 3.97
C ALA A 21 -26.60 3.32 5.05
N LEU A 22 -26.16 2.05 5.11
CA LEU A 22 -26.56 1.11 6.16
C LEU A 22 -26.06 1.55 7.55
N HIS A 23 -24.86 2.11 7.64
CA HIS A 23 -24.31 2.62 8.89
C HIS A 23 -25.07 3.87 9.36
N GLN A 24 -25.44 4.78 8.45
CA GLN A 24 -26.18 6.00 8.78
C GLN A 24 -27.57 5.74 9.36
N ILE A 25 -28.18 4.59 9.05
CA ILE A 25 -29.48 4.17 9.60
C ILE A 25 -29.34 3.17 10.75
N ASP A 26 -28.12 3.02 11.32
CA ASP A 26 -27.79 2.10 12.40
C ASP A 26 -28.06 0.60 12.10
N ALA A 27 -28.20 0.23 10.82
CA ALA A 27 -28.42 -1.16 10.41
C ALA A 27 -27.15 -2.01 10.53
N ILE A 28 -25.96 -1.37 10.51
CA ILE A 28 -24.68 -1.98 10.83
C ILE A 28 -23.93 -1.13 11.86
N THR A 29 -23.05 -1.78 12.63
CA THR A 29 -22.30 -1.09 13.68
C THR A 29 -21.04 -0.42 13.13
N GLN A 30 -20.47 0.53 13.89
CA GLN A 30 -19.16 1.11 13.60
C GLN A 30 -18.05 0.04 13.51
N GLN A 31 -18.17 -1.05 14.29
CA GLN A 31 -17.25 -2.19 14.19
C GLN A 31 -17.36 -2.87 12.82
N THR A 32 -18.58 -3.14 12.36
CA THR A 32 -18.83 -3.76 11.05
C THR A 32 -18.33 -2.87 9.91
N MET A 33 -18.49 -1.55 10.01
CA MET A 33 -17.94 -0.61 9.02
C MET A 33 -16.40 -0.66 9.00
N GLY A 34 -15.76 -0.69 10.17
CA GLY A 34 -14.31 -0.81 10.29
C GLY A 34 -13.77 -2.13 9.70
N GLU A 35 -14.43 -3.25 9.97
CA GLU A 35 -14.09 -4.56 9.38
C GLU A 35 -14.19 -4.53 7.85
N PHE A 36 -15.20 -3.85 7.29
CA PHE A 36 -15.32 -3.67 5.84
C PHE A 36 -14.18 -2.81 5.26
N ASP A 37 -13.84 -1.70 5.89
CA ASP A 37 -12.72 -0.85 5.48
C ASP A 37 -11.38 -1.62 5.52
N GLU A 38 -11.20 -2.52 6.49
CA GLU A 38 -10.03 -3.40 6.54
C GLU A 38 -9.96 -4.36 5.34
N THR A 39 -11.10 -4.92 4.91
CA THR A 39 -11.14 -5.75 3.69
C THR A 39 -10.81 -4.94 2.43
N CYS A 40 -11.03 -3.62 2.46
CA CYS A 40 -10.66 -2.71 1.40
C CYS A 40 -9.16 -2.41 1.37
N LEU A 41 -8.36 -2.83 2.36
CA LEU A 41 -6.91 -2.64 2.34
C LEU A 41 -6.25 -3.41 1.20
N THR A 42 -5.10 -2.93 0.75
CA THR A 42 -4.33 -3.59 -0.31
C THR A 42 -3.63 -4.83 0.28
N PRO A 43 -3.85 -6.06 -0.24
CA PRO A 43 -3.15 -7.24 0.26
C PRO A 43 -1.64 -7.02 0.19
N ILE A 44 -0.96 -7.33 1.30
CA ILE A 44 0.50 -7.24 1.39
C ILE A 44 1.08 -8.59 0.96
N GLU A 45 1.82 -8.59 -0.15
CA GLU A 45 2.56 -9.76 -0.62
C GLU A 45 4.00 -9.69 -0.12
N SER A 46 4.59 -10.84 0.23
CA SER A 46 6.02 -10.92 0.46
C SER A 46 6.76 -10.64 -0.86
N LEU A 47 7.89 -9.93 -0.76
CA LEU A 47 8.77 -9.66 -1.89
C LEU A 47 10.11 -10.35 -1.66
N SER A 48 10.61 -11.04 -2.68
CA SER A 48 11.97 -11.57 -2.67
C SER A 48 13.01 -10.45 -2.84
N PRO A 49 14.28 -10.68 -2.47
CA PRO A 49 15.35 -9.72 -2.73
C PRO A 49 15.42 -9.28 -4.21
N GLN A 50 15.21 -10.23 -5.12
CA GLN A 50 15.19 -10.00 -6.56
C GLN A 50 14.00 -9.13 -6.97
N ASP A 51 12.82 -9.34 -6.39
CA ASP A 51 11.64 -8.51 -6.67
C ASP A 51 11.86 -7.05 -6.24
N ILE A 52 12.51 -6.83 -5.09
CA ILE A 52 12.78 -5.48 -4.58
C ILE A 52 13.76 -4.75 -5.51
N ARG A 53 14.82 -5.44 -5.97
CA ARG A 53 15.76 -4.89 -6.94
C ARG A 53 15.06 -4.56 -8.26
N ALA A 54 14.30 -5.51 -8.80
CA ALA A 54 13.57 -5.34 -10.05
C ALA A 54 12.56 -4.18 -9.96
N LEU A 55 11.90 -4.03 -8.81
CA LEU A 55 10.99 -2.93 -8.55
C LEU A 55 11.72 -1.59 -8.59
N ARG A 56 12.87 -1.46 -7.91
CA ARG A 56 13.68 -0.23 -7.94
C ARG A 56 14.13 0.11 -9.37
N GLU A 57 14.60 -0.88 -10.11
CA GLU A 57 15.09 -0.70 -11.48
C GLU A 57 13.96 -0.32 -12.45
N ARG A 58 12.77 -0.92 -12.30
CA ARG A 58 11.56 -0.54 -13.04
C ARG A 58 11.22 0.95 -12.88
N GLU A 59 11.41 1.48 -11.68
CA GLU A 59 11.16 2.90 -11.38
C GLU A 59 12.31 3.83 -11.78
N ASN A 60 13.37 3.31 -12.43
CA ASN A 60 14.58 4.05 -12.78
C ASN A 60 15.23 4.77 -11.59
N ALA A 61 15.06 4.22 -10.38
CA ALA A 61 15.57 4.81 -9.16
C ALA A 61 16.96 4.23 -8.81
N SER A 62 17.89 5.12 -8.47
CA SER A 62 19.13 4.70 -7.83
C SER A 62 18.86 4.23 -6.40
N LEU A 63 19.75 3.41 -5.83
CA LEU A 63 19.62 2.90 -4.45
C LEU A 63 19.36 4.02 -3.41
N PRO A 64 20.10 5.16 -3.42
CA PRO A 64 19.82 6.28 -2.51
C PRO A 64 18.48 6.96 -2.77
N VAL A 65 18.07 7.12 -4.03
CA VAL A 65 16.78 7.75 -4.37
C VAL A 65 15.63 6.87 -3.89
N PHE A 66 15.69 5.57 -4.15
CA PHE A 66 14.67 4.63 -3.71
C PHE A 66 14.54 4.57 -2.19
N ALA A 67 15.67 4.59 -1.47
CA ALA A 67 15.69 4.66 -0.01
C ALA A 67 15.02 5.94 0.51
N ARG A 68 15.26 7.09 -0.15
CA ARG A 68 14.63 8.38 0.20
C ARG A 68 13.11 8.35 0.03
N TYR A 69 12.60 7.80 -1.07
CA TYR A 69 11.15 7.63 -1.27
C TYR A 69 10.52 6.74 -0.21
N LEU A 70 11.19 5.65 0.16
CA LEU A 70 10.72 4.72 1.20
C LEU A 70 10.93 5.23 2.63
N ASN A 71 11.53 6.41 2.80
CA ASN A 71 11.91 6.99 4.09
C ASN A 71 12.72 6.02 4.99
N VAL A 72 13.73 5.37 4.39
CA VAL A 72 14.65 4.44 5.07
C VAL A 72 16.10 4.74 4.70
N SER A 73 17.05 4.13 5.40
CA SER A 73 18.46 4.23 5.04
C SER A 73 18.80 3.44 3.78
N LEU A 74 19.83 3.89 3.04
CA LEU A 74 20.39 3.16 1.90
C LEU A 74 20.81 1.74 2.28
N HIS A 75 21.40 1.58 3.46
CA HIS A 75 21.83 0.27 3.97
C HIS A 75 20.65 -0.68 4.16
N GLN A 76 19.50 -0.21 4.63
CA GLN A 76 18.29 -1.04 4.72
C GLN A 76 17.83 -1.54 3.35
N VAL A 77 17.80 -0.68 2.32
CA VAL A 77 17.46 -1.11 0.96
C VAL A 77 18.47 -2.13 0.43
N SER A 78 19.76 -1.90 0.67
CA SER A 78 20.83 -2.85 0.32
C SER A 78 20.66 -4.21 1.00
N ASP A 79 20.35 -4.23 2.29
CA ASP A 79 20.10 -5.46 3.05
C ASP A 79 18.89 -6.23 2.51
N TRP A 80 17.86 -5.52 2.03
CA TRP A 80 16.68 -6.14 1.42
C TRP A 80 16.99 -6.74 0.06
N GLU A 81 17.68 -6.02 -0.82
CA GLU A 81 18.06 -6.50 -2.16
C GLU A 81 19.10 -7.63 -2.14
N SER A 82 19.87 -7.74 -1.05
CA SER A 82 20.83 -8.85 -0.83
C SER A 82 20.24 -10.02 -0.03
N GLY A 83 19.05 -9.84 0.56
CA GLY A 83 18.40 -10.86 1.39
C GLY A 83 18.95 -11.01 2.81
N VAL A 84 19.85 -10.12 3.23
CA VAL A 84 20.38 -10.08 4.61
C VAL A 84 19.27 -9.77 5.61
N LYS A 85 18.35 -8.87 5.24
CA LYS A 85 17.13 -8.57 6.02
C LYS A 85 15.92 -8.60 5.12
N LYS A 86 14.75 -8.71 5.73
CA LYS A 86 13.45 -8.58 5.04
C LYS A 86 12.76 -7.27 5.45
N PRO A 87 12.05 -6.60 4.54
CA PRO A 87 11.22 -5.46 4.91
C PRO A 87 10.04 -5.93 5.78
N GLY A 88 9.77 -5.20 6.86
CA GLY A 88 8.64 -5.48 7.75
C GLY A 88 7.49 -4.49 7.55
N GLY A 89 6.29 -4.87 8.03
CA GLY A 89 5.11 -4.01 8.23
C GLY A 89 4.96 -2.84 7.26
N ALA A 90 5.30 -1.64 7.72
CA ALA A 90 5.18 -0.40 6.95
C ALA A 90 6.04 -0.38 5.68
N ALA A 91 7.30 -0.83 5.75
CA ALA A 91 8.18 -0.88 4.57
C ALA A 91 7.62 -1.83 3.49
N LEU A 92 7.09 -2.99 3.91
CA LEU A 92 6.49 -3.94 2.98
C LEU A 92 5.19 -3.39 2.36
N ARG A 93 4.40 -2.64 3.13
CA ARG A 93 3.22 -1.91 2.61
C ARG A 93 3.62 -0.87 1.56
N LEU A 94 4.65 -0.07 1.82
CA LEU A 94 5.13 0.93 0.86
C LEU A 94 5.66 0.27 -0.41
N LEU A 95 6.46 -0.80 -0.30
CA LEU A 95 6.91 -1.57 -1.45
C LEU A 95 5.74 -2.16 -2.26
N THR A 96 4.69 -2.63 -1.58
CA THR A 96 3.45 -3.09 -2.24
C THR A 96 2.75 -1.95 -2.99
N LEU A 97 2.70 -0.75 -2.40
CA LEU A 97 2.11 0.41 -3.02
C LEU A 97 2.90 0.83 -4.26
N VAL A 98 4.22 0.88 -4.18
CA VAL A 98 5.11 1.14 -5.32
C VAL A 98 4.92 0.08 -6.41
N LYS A 99 4.87 -1.22 -6.06
CA LYS A 99 4.61 -2.31 -7.02
C LYS A 99 3.33 -2.07 -7.83
N LYS A 100 2.25 -1.59 -7.19
CA LYS A 100 0.94 -1.40 -7.81
C LYS A 100 0.76 -0.05 -8.51
N LYS A 101 1.28 1.04 -7.94
CA LYS A 101 0.99 2.42 -8.37
C LYS A 101 2.21 3.20 -8.85
N GLY A 102 3.40 2.62 -8.78
CA GLY A 102 4.67 3.30 -9.09
C GLY A 102 5.20 4.12 -7.91
N LEU A 103 6.45 4.59 -8.05
CA LEU A 103 7.17 5.28 -6.99
C LEU A 103 6.54 6.62 -6.61
N GLN A 104 5.84 7.27 -7.55
CA GLN A 104 5.17 8.55 -7.34
C GLN A 104 4.00 8.46 -6.34
N ALA A 105 3.47 7.26 -6.08
CA ALA A 105 2.40 7.09 -5.10
C ALA A 105 2.86 7.33 -3.65
N ILE A 106 4.17 7.45 -3.42
CA ILE A 106 4.78 7.70 -2.11
C ILE A 106 5.76 8.88 -2.14
N ALA A 107 5.62 9.77 -3.13
CA ALA A 107 6.42 10.98 -3.29
C ALA A 107 6.00 12.10 -2.33
#